data_AF-A0AAE1L6H7-F1
#
_entry.id   AF-A0AAE1L6H7-F1
#
_cell.length_a   1.000
_cell.length_b   1.000
_cell.length_c   1.000
_cell.angle_alpha   90.00
_cell.angle_beta   90.00
_cell.angle_gamma   90.00
#
_symmetry.space_group_name_H-M   'P 1'
#
loop_
_entity.id
_entity.type
_entity.pdbx_description
1 polymer ?
#
loop_
_entity_poly.entity_id
_entity_poly.type
_entity_poly.pdbx_seq_one_letter_code
_entity_poly.pdbx_strand_id
1 'polypeptide(L)'
;MGEYATMYSLKRHYNVTVVMNKEFKKKIKHIFLNTSLPDIPASAGYSKFTDWTPVKNIGSRVNYAPIELAAAGLLGAKNFIMTEFSFEIQMFNQFKEEVRKEFTFAPTYTTKANGFLSKIMENRSSELPDPVFVGFHNRRTDYKRFIKIRYGGRLPETAYYTRALSHYRTKFPDAAVFIVASDDLKYARSELDQYHDVFFSPGFSPGEDMALLASCNHSIITVGSYGFWSAYLAGGEVVYADVTSKIEYRFSRKIYEKSGLDNFIPLPID
;
A
#
# COMPACT_ATOMS: atom_id res chain seq x y z
N MET A 1 -5.81 2.48 5.85
CA MET A 1 -4.86 3.43 5.23
C MET A 1 -5.49 4.16 4.05
N GLY A 2 -6.02 3.48 3.02
CA GLY A 2 -6.75 4.11 1.89
C GLY A 2 -7.82 5.14 2.29
N GLU A 3 -8.76 4.73 3.13
CA GLU A 3 -9.85 5.61 3.60
C GLU A 3 -9.32 6.79 4.40
N TYR A 4 -8.31 6.55 5.25
CA TYR A 4 -7.66 7.58 6.05
C TYR A 4 -6.98 8.62 5.16
N ALA A 5 -6.17 8.19 4.20
CA ALA A 5 -5.47 9.08 3.27
C ALA A 5 -6.45 9.86 2.39
N THR A 6 -7.55 9.21 1.98
CA THR A 6 -8.64 9.88 1.27
C THR A 6 -9.27 10.98 2.13
N MET A 7 -9.67 10.68 3.37
CA MET A 7 -10.20 11.70 4.32
C MET A 7 -9.20 12.83 4.57
N TYR A 8 -7.92 12.48 4.74
CA TYR A 8 -6.86 13.47 4.90
C TYR A 8 -6.81 14.42 3.69
N SER A 9 -6.84 13.87 2.46
CA SER A 9 -6.85 14.68 1.25
C SER A 9 -8.12 15.53 1.08
N LEU A 10 -9.30 15.03 1.48
CA LEU A 10 -10.56 15.81 1.44
C LEU A 10 -10.49 17.02 2.36
N LYS A 11 -10.01 16.84 3.60
CA LYS A 11 -9.74 17.95 4.53
C LYS A 11 -8.85 19.00 3.90
N ARG A 12 -7.82 18.57 3.15
CA ARG A 12 -6.82 19.47 2.56
C ARG A 12 -7.28 20.18 1.30
N HIS A 13 -8.04 19.50 0.44
CA HIS A 13 -8.57 20.11 -0.78
C HIS A 13 -9.74 21.04 -0.52
N TYR A 14 -10.68 20.63 0.34
CA TYR A 14 -11.97 21.28 0.47
C TYR A 14 -12.15 22.04 1.79
N ASN A 15 -11.13 22.04 2.66
CA ASN A 15 -11.18 22.64 4.00
C ASN A 15 -12.37 22.14 4.84
N VAL A 16 -12.75 20.87 4.67
CA VAL A 16 -13.83 20.23 5.41
C VAL A 16 -13.33 19.59 6.70
N THR A 17 -14.20 19.57 7.71
CA THR A 17 -13.97 18.78 8.92
C THR A 17 -14.12 17.30 8.60
N VAL A 18 -13.07 16.53 8.83
CA VAL A 18 -13.11 15.06 8.76
C VAL A 18 -12.83 14.48 10.14
N VAL A 19 -13.56 13.42 10.50
CA VAL A 19 -13.44 12.73 11.78
C VAL A 19 -13.33 11.23 11.56
N MET A 20 -12.58 10.57 12.44
CA MET A 20 -12.32 9.14 12.39
C MET A 20 -13.22 8.38 13.35
N ASN A 21 -13.60 7.16 12.95
CA ASN A 21 -14.15 6.19 13.88
C ASN A 21 -13.09 5.80 14.92
N LYS A 22 -13.40 5.97 16.21
CA LYS A 22 -12.48 5.70 17.33
C LYS A 22 -11.96 4.26 17.35
N GLU A 23 -12.78 3.28 16.98
CA GLU A 23 -12.37 1.88 16.94
C GLU A 23 -11.36 1.62 15.82
N PHE A 24 -11.53 2.27 14.66
CA PHE A 24 -10.54 2.21 13.61
C PHE A 24 -9.22 2.85 14.05
N LYS A 25 -9.27 4.04 14.68
CA LYS A 25 -8.06 4.72 15.17
C LYS A 25 -7.31 3.90 16.23
N LYS A 26 -8.03 3.25 17.15
CA LYS A 26 -7.44 2.31 18.13
C LYS A 26 -6.68 1.15 17.46
N LYS A 27 -7.18 0.62 16.34
CA LYS A 27 -6.53 -0.48 15.60
C LYS A 27 -5.24 -0.07 14.91
N ILE A 28 -5.03 1.21 14.60
CA ILE A 28 -3.85 1.65 13.85
C ILE A 28 -2.85 2.43 14.70
N LYS A 29 -3.27 3.05 15.81
CA LYS A 29 -2.39 3.90 16.65
C LYS A 29 -1.20 3.20 17.28
N HIS A 30 -1.27 1.87 17.43
CA HIS A 30 -0.14 1.09 17.96
C HIS A 30 0.90 0.79 16.90
N ILE A 31 0.52 0.85 15.62
CA ILE A 31 1.39 0.66 14.46
C ILE A 31 1.95 2.02 14.01
N PHE A 32 1.08 3.02 13.87
CA PHE A 32 1.41 4.36 13.37
C PHE A 32 1.18 5.44 14.43
N LEU A 33 2.22 6.18 14.78
CA LEU A 33 2.18 7.12 15.91
C LEU A 33 1.47 8.45 15.60
N ASN A 34 1.53 8.91 14.35
CA ASN A 34 1.23 10.29 14.00
C ASN A 34 -0.14 10.48 13.32
N THR A 35 -1.07 9.54 13.51
CA THR A 35 -2.41 9.61 12.88
C THR A 35 -3.23 10.78 13.46
N SER A 36 -3.13 11.95 12.80
CA SER A 36 -3.53 13.26 13.31
C SER A 36 -5.02 13.58 13.18
N LEU A 37 -5.73 12.94 12.24
CA LEU A 37 -7.18 13.16 12.08
C LEU A 37 -7.94 12.93 13.40
N PRO A 38 -8.85 13.86 13.78
CA PRO A 38 -9.54 13.81 15.07
C PRO A 38 -10.54 12.64 15.13
N ASP A 39 -10.84 12.17 16.33
CA ASP A 39 -11.91 11.20 16.54
C ASP A 39 -13.27 11.89 16.43
N ILE A 40 -14.30 11.12 16.06
CA ILE A 40 -15.68 11.57 16.19
C ILE A 40 -15.97 11.92 17.67
N PRO A 41 -16.58 13.08 17.98
CA PRO A 41 -16.89 13.47 19.35
C PRO A 41 -17.75 12.42 20.07
N ALA A 42 -17.48 12.16 21.35
CA ALA A 42 -18.25 11.20 22.15
C ALA A 42 -19.73 11.59 22.30
N SER A 43 -20.04 12.89 22.22
CA SER A 43 -21.40 13.45 22.22
C SER A 43 -22.22 13.09 20.98
N ALA A 44 -21.58 12.62 19.90
CA ALA A 44 -22.28 12.21 18.68
C ALA A 44 -22.97 10.84 18.79
N GLY A 45 -22.84 10.15 19.93
CA GLY A 45 -23.46 8.85 20.18
C GLY A 45 -22.81 7.71 19.38
N TYR A 46 -22.29 6.69 20.05
CA TYR A 46 -21.76 5.48 19.38
C TYR A 46 -22.87 4.62 18.73
N SER A 47 -24.14 4.97 18.96
CA SER A 47 -25.32 4.25 18.50
C SER A 47 -25.90 4.88 17.23
N LYS A 48 -25.49 4.31 16.09
CA LYS A 48 -26.06 4.43 14.74
C LYS A 48 -25.84 5.78 14.06
N PHE A 49 -24.98 5.77 13.04
CA PHE A 49 -24.84 6.82 12.02
C PHE A 49 -26.11 7.01 11.16
N THR A 50 -27.32 6.87 11.73
CA THR A 50 -28.61 6.95 11.02
C THR A 50 -28.83 8.32 10.39
N ASP A 51 -28.24 9.36 10.97
CA ASP A 51 -28.40 10.75 10.52
C ASP A 51 -27.31 11.18 9.54
N TRP A 52 -26.32 10.31 9.28
CA TRP A 52 -25.24 10.57 8.34
C TRP A 52 -25.62 10.02 6.97
N THR A 53 -25.45 10.84 5.94
CA THR A 53 -25.77 10.45 4.56
C THR A 53 -24.64 9.56 4.03
N PRO A 54 -24.91 8.30 3.66
CA PRO A 54 -23.88 7.44 3.09
C PRO A 54 -23.47 7.93 1.71
N VAL A 55 -22.16 7.98 1.49
CA VAL A 55 -21.57 8.31 0.19
C VAL A 55 -20.67 7.15 -0.23
N LYS A 56 -20.83 6.71 -1.48
CA LYS A 56 -20.14 5.57 -2.07
C LYS A 56 -19.61 5.89 -3.45
N ASN A 57 -18.80 4.99 -4.00
CA ASN A 57 -18.43 5.05 -5.40
C ASN A 57 -19.67 4.92 -6.31
N ILE A 58 -19.53 5.37 -7.57
CA ILE A 58 -20.53 5.17 -8.62
C ILE A 58 -19.86 4.47 -9.80
N GLY A 59 -20.56 3.50 -10.41
CA GLY A 59 -20.06 2.85 -11.62
C GLY A 59 -18.83 1.97 -11.36
N SER A 60 -17.65 2.41 -11.81
CA SER A 60 -16.44 1.59 -11.99
C SER A 60 -15.74 1.10 -10.70
N ARG A 61 -16.38 1.12 -9.52
CA ARG A 61 -15.80 0.76 -8.20
C ARG A 61 -14.56 1.56 -7.77
N VAL A 62 -14.06 2.44 -8.64
CA VAL A 62 -12.92 3.34 -8.40
C VAL A 62 -13.27 4.81 -8.66
N ASN A 63 -14.49 5.11 -9.11
CA ASN A 63 -14.98 6.48 -9.22
C ASN A 63 -15.69 6.88 -7.92
N TYR A 64 -15.03 7.75 -7.16
CA TYR A 64 -15.47 8.24 -5.86
C TYR A 64 -15.91 9.71 -5.91
N ALA A 65 -16.22 10.25 -7.10
CA ALA A 65 -16.68 11.62 -7.29
C ALA A 65 -17.78 12.08 -6.31
N PRO A 66 -18.76 11.25 -5.88
CA PRO A 66 -19.73 11.67 -4.88
C PRO A 66 -19.12 12.10 -3.54
N ILE A 67 -18.00 11.49 -3.15
CA ILE A 67 -17.28 11.84 -1.92
C ILE A 67 -16.68 13.24 -2.07
N GLU A 68 -16.10 13.55 -3.23
CA GLU A 68 -15.58 14.87 -3.55
C GLU A 68 -16.71 15.91 -3.62
N LEU A 69 -17.85 15.59 -4.26
CA LEU A 69 -19.02 16.48 -4.31
C LEU A 69 -19.59 16.77 -2.91
N ALA A 70 -19.62 15.76 -2.04
CA ALA A 70 -20.01 15.93 -0.63
C ALA A 70 -19.04 16.89 0.08
N ALA A 71 -17.73 16.68 -0.07
CA ALA A 71 -16.71 17.54 0.52
C ALA A 71 -16.74 18.97 -0.04
N ALA A 72 -17.06 19.15 -1.32
CA ALA A 72 -17.24 20.47 -1.93
C ALA A 72 -18.52 21.19 -1.49
N GLY A 73 -19.38 20.57 -0.68
CA GLY A 73 -20.65 21.14 -0.22
C GLY A 73 -21.79 21.06 -1.26
N LEU A 74 -21.55 20.42 -2.41
CA LEU A 74 -22.50 20.35 -3.52
C LEU A 74 -23.67 19.40 -3.28
N LEU A 75 -23.60 18.57 -2.23
CA LEU A 75 -24.68 17.67 -1.80
C LEU A 75 -25.47 18.22 -0.59
N GLY A 76 -25.26 19.48 -0.24
CA GLY A 76 -25.93 20.20 0.83
C GLY A 76 -25.22 20.12 2.19
N ALA A 77 -25.67 20.94 3.13
CA ALA A 77 -25.13 21.03 4.49
C ALA A 77 -25.56 19.83 5.34
N LYS A 78 -24.89 18.68 5.14
CA LYS A 78 -25.15 17.41 5.82
C LYS A 78 -23.86 16.79 6.34
N ASN A 79 -23.99 15.85 7.26
CA ASN A 79 -22.90 14.95 7.63
C ASN A 79 -22.88 13.76 6.68
N PHE A 80 -21.70 13.37 6.21
CA PHE A 80 -21.53 12.30 5.23
C PHE A 80 -20.61 11.20 5.78
N ILE A 81 -21.01 9.94 5.56
CA ILE A 81 -20.18 8.78 5.91
C ILE A 81 -19.68 8.10 4.64
N MET A 82 -18.37 7.99 4.52
CA MET A 82 -17.73 7.27 3.43
C MET A 82 -17.95 5.77 3.60
N THR A 83 -18.37 5.12 2.53
CA THR A 83 -18.60 3.67 2.48
C THR A 83 -17.83 3.05 1.32
N GLU A 84 -17.71 1.72 1.30
CA GLU A 84 -17.06 0.95 0.22
C GLU A 84 -15.55 1.20 0.02
N PHE A 85 -14.81 1.30 1.12
CA PHE A 85 -13.34 1.24 1.14
C PHE A 85 -12.67 2.21 0.16
N SER A 86 -12.99 3.50 0.30
CA SER A 86 -12.40 4.59 -0.47
C SER A 86 -10.86 4.56 -0.51
N PHE A 87 -10.30 4.93 -1.65
CA PHE A 87 -8.87 4.83 -1.93
C PHE A 87 -8.53 5.70 -3.13
N GLU A 88 -8.59 7.01 -2.92
CA GLU A 88 -8.44 8.04 -3.94
C GLU A 88 -6.95 8.40 -4.11
N ILE A 89 -6.20 7.56 -4.83
CA ILE A 89 -4.75 7.73 -5.02
C ILE A 89 -4.44 9.11 -5.59
N GLN A 90 -5.19 9.54 -6.60
CA GLN A 90 -5.02 10.82 -7.27
C GLN A 90 -5.23 12.03 -6.35
N MET A 91 -5.97 11.86 -5.25
CA MET A 91 -6.15 12.93 -4.25
C MET A 91 -5.03 12.90 -3.24
N PHE A 92 -4.78 11.76 -2.60
CA PHE A 92 -3.82 11.72 -1.50
C PHE A 92 -2.36 11.76 -1.97
N ASN A 93 -2.04 11.39 -3.22
CA ASN A 93 -0.68 11.50 -3.75
C ASN A 93 -0.21 12.95 -3.90
N GLN A 94 -1.13 13.92 -4.04
CA GLN A 94 -0.80 15.35 -4.04
C GLN A 94 -0.21 15.80 -2.70
N PHE A 95 -0.53 15.08 -1.62
CA PHE A 95 -0.01 15.32 -0.27
C PHE A 95 0.91 14.19 0.18
N LYS A 96 1.64 13.54 -0.73
CA LYS A 96 2.40 12.32 -0.43
C LYS A 96 3.30 12.41 0.79
N GLU A 97 4.05 13.49 0.95
CA GLU A 97 4.98 13.65 2.08
C GLU A 97 4.24 13.76 3.41
N GLU A 98 3.08 14.40 3.41
CA GLU A 98 2.27 14.55 4.61
C GLU A 98 1.54 13.26 4.96
N VAL A 99 0.96 12.58 3.95
CA VAL A 99 0.34 11.27 4.12
C VAL A 99 1.34 10.24 4.65
N ARG A 100 2.60 10.27 4.19
CA ARG A 100 3.65 9.37 4.71
C ARG A 100 3.99 9.69 6.16
N LYS A 101 4.04 10.97 6.54
CA LYS A 101 4.21 11.39 7.94
C LYS A 101 3.06 10.93 8.85
N GLU A 102 1.83 10.81 8.34
CA GLU A 102 0.69 10.27 9.11
C GLU A 102 0.89 8.77 9.44
N PHE A 103 1.61 8.04 8.59
CA PHE A 103 1.88 6.61 8.72
C PHE A 103 3.32 6.31 9.18
N THR A 104 3.89 7.16 10.03
CA THR A 104 5.17 6.88 10.70
C THR A 104 5.02 5.72 11.68
N PHE A 105 5.75 4.63 11.43
CA PHE A 105 5.75 3.43 12.28
C PHE A 105 6.26 3.72 13.69
N ALA A 106 5.70 3.02 14.68
CA ALA A 106 6.22 3.06 16.05
C ALA A 106 7.63 2.42 16.12
N PRO A 107 8.50 2.88 17.03
CA PRO A 107 9.88 2.39 17.16
C PRO A 107 9.99 0.86 17.31
N THR A 108 9.00 0.21 17.93
CA THR A 108 8.97 -1.24 18.08
C THR A 108 8.95 -1.99 16.74
N TYR A 109 8.37 -1.39 15.70
CA TYR A 109 8.33 -1.95 14.34
C TYR A 109 9.61 -1.61 13.57
N THR A 110 10.07 -0.37 13.62
CA THR A 110 11.28 0.07 12.89
C THR A 110 12.55 -0.57 13.44
N THR A 111 12.67 -0.76 14.75
CA THR A 111 13.81 -1.45 15.36
C THR A 111 13.89 -2.91 14.90
N LYS A 112 12.75 -3.60 14.79
CA LYS A 112 12.71 -4.99 14.28
C LYS A 112 13.07 -5.07 12.81
N ALA A 113 12.51 -4.18 11.99
CA ALA A 113 12.84 -4.07 10.57
C ALA A 113 14.33 -3.81 10.37
N ASN A 114 14.88 -2.79 11.03
CA ASN A 114 16.29 -2.42 10.92
C ASN A 114 17.20 -3.55 11.43
N GLY A 115 16.86 -4.19 12.55
CA GLY A 115 17.63 -5.32 13.06
C GLY A 115 17.66 -6.53 12.12
N PHE A 116 16.61 -6.75 11.32
CA PHE A 116 16.62 -7.77 10.27
C PHE A 116 17.52 -7.37 9.09
N LEU A 117 17.40 -6.14 8.61
CA LEU A 117 18.22 -5.62 7.50
C LEU A 117 19.72 -5.57 7.87
N SER A 118 20.05 -5.11 9.09
CA SER A 118 21.43 -5.09 9.59
C SER A 118 22.07 -6.47 9.62
N LYS A 119 21.33 -7.52 10.03
CA LYS A 119 21.85 -8.89 9.99
C LYS A 119 22.19 -9.36 8.57
N ILE A 120 21.43 -8.91 7.56
CA ILE A 120 21.75 -9.22 6.17
C ILE A 120 23.00 -8.48 5.73
N MET A 121 23.16 -7.20 6.13
CA MET A 121 24.36 -6.42 5.86
C MET A 121 25.60 -7.04 6.51
N GLU A 122 25.52 -7.44 7.77
CA GLU A 122 26.64 -8.02 8.55
C GLU A 122 27.12 -9.36 7.98
N ASN A 123 26.23 -10.15 7.38
CA ASN A 123 26.57 -11.43 6.76
C ASN A 123 27.04 -11.28 5.29
N ARG A 124 27.03 -10.06 4.75
CA ARG A 124 27.44 -9.78 3.38
C ARG A 124 28.97 -9.70 3.31
N SER A 125 29.56 -10.22 2.22
CA SER A 125 31.00 -10.04 1.98
C SER A 125 31.37 -8.56 1.93
N SER A 126 32.47 -8.18 2.58
CA SER A 126 33.01 -6.83 2.55
C SER A 126 33.53 -6.40 1.17
N GLU A 127 33.67 -7.33 0.23
CA GLU A 127 34.03 -7.05 -1.17
C GLU A 127 32.83 -6.60 -2.01
N LEU A 128 31.60 -6.84 -1.54
CA LEU A 128 30.38 -6.42 -2.22
C LEU A 128 30.02 -4.98 -1.83
N PRO A 129 29.37 -4.21 -2.72
CA PRO A 129 28.82 -2.92 -2.37
C PRO A 129 27.74 -3.03 -1.29
N ASP A 130 27.50 -1.90 -0.60
CA ASP A 130 26.38 -1.76 0.33
C ASP A 130 25.07 -2.18 -0.35
N PRO A 131 24.22 -2.96 0.33
CA PRO A 131 23.05 -3.51 -0.30
C PRO A 131 22.00 -2.43 -0.58
N VAL A 132 21.42 -2.51 -1.77
CA VAL A 132 20.20 -1.79 -2.13
C VAL A 132 19.04 -2.75 -1.86
N PHE A 133 18.32 -2.52 -0.77
CA PHE A 133 17.20 -3.37 -0.36
C PHE A 133 15.96 -3.08 -1.20
N VAL A 134 15.36 -4.14 -1.74
CA VAL A 134 14.14 -4.11 -2.54
C VAL A 134 13.07 -4.94 -1.83
N GLY A 135 12.06 -4.28 -1.30
CA GLY A 135 10.93 -4.95 -0.64
C GLY A 135 10.01 -5.59 -1.66
N PHE A 136 9.81 -6.90 -1.60
CA PHE A 136 8.97 -7.66 -2.52
C PHE A 136 7.72 -8.20 -1.81
N HIS A 137 6.57 -7.57 -2.09
CA HIS A 137 5.28 -8.08 -1.60
C HIS A 137 4.55 -8.97 -2.62
N ASN A 138 4.43 -10.26 -2.31
CA ASN A 138 3.71 -11.25 -3.10
C ASN A 138 2.32 -11.55 -2.48
N ARG A 139 1.25 -11.01 -3.07
CA ARG A 139 -0.14 -11.22 -2.63
C ARG A 139 -0.79 -12.32 -3.44
N ARG A 140 -1.25 -13.38 -2.78
CA ARG A 140 -1.84 -14.54 -3.46
C ARG A 140 -3.20 -14.95 -2.88
N THR A 141 -3.20 -15.57 -1.71
CA THR A 141 -4.28 -16.40 -1.12
C THR A 141 -5.71 -16.07 -1.59
N ASP A 142 -6.48 -15.25 -0.87
CA ASP A 142 -7.84 -14.83 -1.23
C ASP A 142 -7.88 -13.99 -2.51
N TYR A 143 -6.77 -13.32 -2.82
CA TYR A 143 -6.69 -12.38 -3.94
C TYR A 143 -6.81 -13.09 -5.28
N LYS A 144 -6.36 -14.35 -5.40
CA LYS A 144 -6.52 -15.19 -6.60
C LYS A 144 -7.99 -15.28 -7.01
N ARG A 145 -8.88 -15.56 -6.05
CA ARG A 145 -10.33 -15.63 -6.29
C ARG A 145 -10.92 -14.24 -6.50
N PHE A 146 -10.50 -13.28 -5.67
CA PHE A 146 -10.99 -11.90 -5.74
C PHE A 146 -10.74 -11.25 -7.11
N ILE A 147 -9.50 -11.31 -7.62
CA ILE A 147 -9.14 -10.65 -8.88
C ILE A 147 -9.83 -11.30 -10.08
N LYS A 148 -9.97 -12.63 -10.07
CA LYS A 148 -10.70 -13.38 -11.10
C LYS A 148 -12.17 -13.00 -11.14
N ILE A 149 -12.86 -13.02 -9.99
CA ILE A 149 -14.30 -12.77 -9.92
C ILE A 149 -14.63 -11.29 -10.13
N ARG A 150 -13.86 -10.38 -9.52
CA ARG A 150 -14.20 -8.95 -9.49
C ARG A 150 -13.69 -8.17 -10.69
N TYR A 151 -12.59 -8.61 -11.30
CA TYR A 151 -11.93 -7.86 -12.37
C TYR A 151 -11.65 -8.70 -13.62
N GLY A 152 -11.91 -10.01 -13.59
CA GLY A 152 -11.56 -10.90 -14.71
C GLY A 152 -10.04 -10.99 -14.95
N GLY A 153 -9.22 -10.63 -13.96
CA GLY A 153 -7.77 -10.67 -14.03
C GLY A 153 -7.17 -11.96 -13.46
N ARG A 154 -5.84 -12.05 -13.49
CA ARG A 154 -5.05 -13.15 -12.92
C ARG A 154 -3.91 -12.60 -12.06
N LEU A 155 -3.38 -13.44 -11.18
CA LEU A 155 -2.18 -13.09 -10.42
C LEU A 155 -0.94 -13.15 -11.33
N PRO A 156 0.11 -12.37 -11.03
CA PRO A 156 1.41 -12.57 -11.66
C PRO A 156 2.00 -13.94 -11.28
N GLU A 157 2.80 -14.46 -12.21
CA GLU A 157 3.47 -15.77 -12.11
C GLU A 157 5.00 -15.58 -12.18
N THR A 158 5.73 -16.69 -12.26
CA THR A 158 7.20 -16.76 -12.20
C THR A 158 7.88 -15.78 -13.16
N ALA A 159 7.37 -15.67 -14.39
CA ALA A 159 7.95 -14.79 -15.41
C ALA A 159 7.96 -13.31 -15.00
N TYR A 160 6.92 -12.84 -14.31
CA TYR A 160 6.90 -11.50 -13.72
C TYR A 160 7.97 -11.37 -12.63
N TYR A 161 8.10 -12.37 -11.75
CA TYR A 161 9.10 -12.34 -10.68
C TYR A 161 10.50 -12.26 -11.25
N THR A 162 10.83 -13.10 -12.24
CA THR A 162 12.14 -13.09 -12.91
C THR A 162 12.44 -11.71 -13.50
N ARG A 163 11.49 -11.10 -14.25
CA ARG A 163 11.69 -9.76 -14.80
C ARG A 163 11.84 -8.68 -13.74
N ALA A 164 11.06 -8.75 -12.67
CA ALA A 164 11.11 -7.77 -11.58
C ALA A 164 12.44 -7.84 -10.82
N LEU A 165 12.97 -9.04 -10.55
CA LEU A 165 14.30 -9.21 -9.98
C LEU A 165 15.38 -8.71 -10.95
N SER A 166 15.30 -9.08 -12.23
CA SER A 166 16.25 -8.66 -13.27
C SER A 166 16.30 -7.14 -13.45
N HIS A 167 15.18 -6.44 -13.33
CA HIS A 167 15.12 -4.96 -13.38
C HIS A 167 16.08 -4.33 -12.37
N TYR A 168 16.00 -4.73 -11.10
CA TYR A 168 16.85 -4.17 -10.05
C TYR A 168 18.28 -4.72 -10.08
N ARG A 169 18.49 -5.99 -10.45
CA ARG A 169 19.85 -6.53 -10.62
C ARG A 169 20.62 -5.82 -11.73
N THR A 170 19.94 -5.45 -12.82
CA THR A 170 20.55 -4.69 -13.92
C THR A 170 20.88 -3.27 -13.48
N LYS A 171 19.99 -2.65 -12.70
CA LYS A 171 20.15 -1.28 -12.21
C LYS A 171 21.19 -1.15 -11.09
N PHE A 172 21.32 -2.19 -10.26
CA PHE A 172 22.21 -2.25 -9.10
C PHE A 172 23.00 -3.56 -9.09
N PRO A 173 23.97 -3.73 -10.01
CA PRO A 173 24.80 -4.93 -10.08
C PRO A 173 25.49 -5.19 -8.74
N ASP A 174 25.45 -6.45 -8.29
CA ASP A 174 26.07 -6.92 -7.04
C ASP A 174 25.63 -6.20 -5.75
N ALA A 175 24.65 -5.30 -5.82
CA ALA A 175 24.12 -4.55 -4.68
C ALA A 175 22.65 -4.89 -4.38
N ALA A 176 21.86 -5.29 -5.38
CA ALA A 176 20.45 -5.60 -5.18
C ALA A 176 20.25 -6.77 -4.20
N VAL A 177 19.40 -6.57 -3.18
CA VAL A 177 18.98 -7.59 -2.21
C VAL A 177 17.48 -7.52 -2.02
N PHE A 178 16.80 -8.66 -2.11
CA PHE A 178 15.34 -8.70 -2.14
C PHE A 178 14.77 -9.25 -0.83
N ILE A 179 13.82 -8.52 -0.24
CA ILE A 179 13.16 -8.91 1.00
C ILE A 179 11.70 -9.27 0.72
N VAL A 180 11.38 -10.56 0.76
CA VAL A 180 10.07 -11.08 0.34
C VAL A 180 9.14 -11.24 1.53
N ALA A 181 7.97 -10.59 1.47
CA ALA A 181 6.84 -10.88 2.34
C ALA A 181 5.65 -11.36 1.49
N SER A 182 4.92 -12.34 2.01
CA SER A 182 3.82 -12.99 1.29
C SER A 182 2.77 -13.50 2.26
N ASP A 183 1.50 -13.45 1.84
CA ASP A 183 0.42 -14.18 2.51
C ASP A 183 0.42 -15.68 2.19
N ASP A 184 1.27 -16.10 1.24
CA ASP A 184 1.59 -17.47 0.89
C ASP A 184 3.12 -17.62 0.80
N LEU A 185 3.79 -17.67 1.96
CA LEU A 185 5.25 -17.81 2.03
C LEU A 185 5.73 -19.15 1.45
N LYS A 186 4.92 -20.21 1.52
CA LYS A 186 5.26 -21.51 0.94
C LYS A 186 5.41 -21.40 -0.58
N TYR A 187 4.43 -20.78 -1.25
CA TYR A 187 4.52 -20.51 -2.68
C TYR A 187 5.66 -19.54 -3.00
N ALA A 188 5.83 -18.47 -2.23
CA ALA A 188 6.91 -17.52 -2.49
C ALA A 188 8.30 -18.19 -2.43
N ARG A 189 8.51 -19.11 -1.48
CA ARG A 189 9.73 -19.92 -1.40
C ARG A 189 9.90 -20.85 -2.58
N SER A 190 8.86 -21.56 -3.02
CA SER A 190 9.00 -22.46 -4.18
C SER A 190 9.44 -21.74 -5.46
N GLU A 191 9.15 -20.45 -5.57
CA GLU A 191 9.51 -19.64 -6.75
C GLU A 191 10.84 -18.90 -6.60
N LEU A 192 11.26 -18.56 -5.37
CA LEU A 192 12.31 -17.56 -5.14
C LEU A 192 13.49 -18.04 -4.27
N ASP A 193 13.35 -19.16 -3.54
CA ASP A 193 14.39 -19.65 -2.60
C ASP A 193 15.67 -20.11 -3.32
N GLN A 194 15.59 -20.32 -4.63
CA GLN A 194 16.72 -20.62 -5.51
C GLN A 194 17.69 -19.44 -5.73
N TYR A 195 17.29 -18.22 -5.37
CA TYR A 195 18.10 -17.01 -5.57
C TYR A 195 18.82 -16.62 -4.28
N HIS A 196 20.16 -16.53 -4.33
CA HIS A 196 21.02 -16.27 -3.16
C HIS A 196 20.87 -14.86 -2.57
N ASP A 197 20.36 -13.91 -3.36
CA ASP A 197 20.12 -12.51 -3.02
C ASP A 197 18.67 -12.26 -2.56
N VAL A 198 17.88 -13.32 -2.37
CA VAL A 198 16.50 -13.26 -1.87
C VAL A 198 16.43 -13.75 -0.43
N PHE A 199 15.85 -12.93 0.43
CA PHE A 199 15.58 -13.21 1.83
C PHE A 199 14.07 -13.11 2.09
N PHE A 200 13.56 -13.89 3.03
CA PHE A 200 12.14 -13.91 3.37
C PHE A 200 11.91 -13.26 4.71
N SER A 201 10.84 -12.46 4.80
CA SER A 201 10.38 -11.92 6.07
C SER A 201 10.14 -13.06 7.06
N PRO A 202 10.53 -12.91 8.34
CA PRO A 202 10.28 -13.91 9.38
C PRO A 202 8.79 -14.08 9.72
N GLY A 203 7.88 -13.27 9.15
CA GLY A 203 6.43 -13.52 9.16
C GLY A 203 5.78 -13.35 10.54
N PHE A 204 6.23 -12.35 11.31
CA PHE A 204 5.74 -12.12 12.68
C PHE A 204 4.31 -11.55 12.71
N SER A 205 4.06 -10.45 12.00
CA SER A 205 2.73 -9.83 11.88
C SER A 205 2.63 -8.93 10.64
N PRO A 206 1.41 -8.63 10.15
CA PRO A 206 1.24 -7.69 9.04
C PRO A 206 1.80 -6.29 9.30
N GLY A 207 1.86 -5.84 10.56
CA GLY A 207 2.48 -4.56 10.88
C GLY A 207 4.00 -4.60 10.73
N GLU A 208 4.63 -5.71 11.15
CA GLU A 208 6.08 -5.90 11.07
C GLU A 208 6.54 -6.15 9.63
N ASP A 209 5.80 -6.94 8.86
CA ASP A 209 6.08 -7.15 7.43
C ASP A 209 5.98 -5.82 6.66
N MET A 210 4.96 -5.00 6.94
CA MET A 210 4.82 -3.70 6.26
C MET A 210 5.95 -2.75 6.64
N ALA A 211 6.34 -2.70 7.92
CA ALA A 211 7.47 -1.89 8.37
C ALA A 211 8.78 -2.33 7.73
N LEU A 212 9.03 -3.64 7.65
CA LEU A 212 10.22 -4.20 6.99
C LEU A 212 10.27 -3.83 5.51
N LEU A 213 9.17 -4.01 4.77
CA LEU A 213 9.11 -3.63 3.37
C LEU A 213 9.23 -2.11 3.16
N ALA A 214 8.65 -1.31 4.06
CA ALA A 214 8.74 0.16 4.00
C ALA A 214 10.13 0.69 4.37
N SER A 215 10.95 -0.08 5.09
CA SER A 215 12.37 0.24 5.35
C SER A 215 13.31 -0.07 4.18
N CYS A 216 12.83 -0.69 3.10
CA CYS A 216 13.62 -0.96 1.90
C CYS A 216 13.78 0.29 1.02
N ASN A 217 14.81 0.33 0.17
CA ASN A 217 15.06 1.44 -0.76
C ASN A 217 14.05 1.47 -1.92
N HIS A 218 13.74 0.30 -2.47
CA HIS A 218 12.85 0.13 -3.62
C HIS A 218 11.80 -0.96 -3.36
N SER A 219 10.87 -1.16 -4.30
CA SER A 219 9.81 -2.16 -4.10
C SER A 219 9.43 -2.92 -5.35
N ILE A 220 9.13 -4.20 -5.18
CA ILE A 220 8.40 -5.04 -6.13
C ILE A 220 7.04 -5.33 -5.50
N ILE A 221 5.96 -5.03 -6.22
CA ILE A 221 4.60 -5.32 -5.74
C ILE A 221 3.82 -6.12 -6.76
N THR A 222 2.95 -7.00 -6.27
CA THR A 222 2.05 -7.78 -7.11
C THR A 222 0.70 -7.08 -7.22
N VAL A 223 -0.26 -7.43 -6.37
CA VAL A 223 -1.63 -6.94 -6.42
C VAL A 223 -2.13 -6.56 -5.03
N GLY A 224 -3.20 -5.76 -4.99
CA GLY A 224 -3.85 -5.35 -3.76
C GLY A 224 -3.19 -4.16 -3.06
N SER A 225 -3.88 -3.69 -2.02
CA SER A 225 -3.54 -2.47 -1.29
C SER A 225 -2.33 -2.61 -0.37
N TYR A 226 -2.04 -3.81 0.13
CA TYR A 226 -0.95 -4.01 1.08
C TYR A 226 0.41 -3.68 0.44
N GLY A 227 0.70 -4.30 -0.71
CA GLY A 227 1.93 -4.02 -1.46
C GLY A 227 2.01 -2.56 -1.87
N PHE A 228 0.92 -1.98 -2.37
CA PHE A 228 0.86 -0.54 -2.65
C PHE A 228 1.28 0.31 -1.45
N TRP A 229 0.72 0.07 -0.26
CA TRP A 229 1.05 0.86 0.92
C TRP A 229 2.49 0.65 1.39
N SER A 230 3.00 -0.59 1.39
CA SER A 230 4.42 -0.85 1.67
C SER A 230 5.34 -0.06 0.75
N ALA A 231 5.09 -0.09 -0.56
CA ALA A 231 5.91 0.60 -1.56
C ALA A 231 5.74 2.13 -1.51
N TYR A 232 4.52 2.61 -1.32
CA TYR A 232 4.20 4.02 -1.16
C TYR A 232 4.87 4.62 0.09
N LEU A 233 5.03 3.85 1.16
CA LEU A 233 5.76 4.25 2.36
C LEU A 233 7.28 4.13 2.22
N ALA A 234 7.80 3.20 1.39
CA ALA A 234 9.23 3.08 1.07
C ALA A 234 9.75 4.25 0.19
N GLY A 235 9.08 4.54 -0.93
CA GLY A 235 9.28 5.79 -1.70
C GLY A 235 10.33 5.83 -2.76
N GLY A 236 11.13 4.78 -2.91
CA GLY A 236 11.93 4.63 -4.12
C GLY A 236 11.08 4.17 -5.30
N GLU A 237 11.77 3.74 -6.36
CA GLU A 237 11.15 3.10 -7.51
C GLU A 237 10.36 1.85 -7.12
N VAL A 238 9.20 1.67 -7.76
CA VAL A 238 8.27 0.57 -7.53
C VAL A 238 8.01 -0.17 -8.83
N VAL A 239 8.54 -1.38 -8.98
CA VAL A 239 8.13 -2.30 -10.04
C VAL A 239 6.81 -2.95 -9.64
N TYR A 240 5.81 -2.92 -10.51
CA TYR A 240 4.50 -3.54 -10.26
C TYR A 240 4.02 -4.42 -11.40
N ALA A 241 3.17 -5.39 -11.05
CA ALA A 241 2.50 -6.27 -11.99
C ALA A 241 1.40 -5.51 -12.76
N ASP A 242 1.60 -5.29 -14.06
CA ASP A 242 0.62 -4.64 -14.92
C ASP A 242 -0.51 -5.61 -15.29
N VAL A 243 -1.49 -5.71 -14.40
CA VAL A 243 -2.59 -6.67 -14.54
C VAL A 243 -3.60 -6.17 -15.57
N THR A 244 -3.77 -6.94 -16.65
CA THR A 244 -4.90 -6.78 -17.57
C THR A 244 -6.19 -7.25 -16.89
N SER A 245 -7.23 -6.41 -16.94
CA SER A 245 -8.53 -6.67 -16.32
C SER A 245 -9.68 -6.21 -17.22
N LYS A 246 -10.83 -6.90 -17.12
CA LYS A 246 -12.05 -6.56 -17.87
C LYS A 246 -12.80 -5.37 -17.28
N ILE A 247 -12.60 -5.13 -15.99
CA ILE A 247 -13.20 -4.03 -15.23
C ILE A 247 -12.04 -3.20 -14.68
N GLU A 248 -12.18 -1.88 -14.71
CA GLU A 248 -11.18 -0.95 -14.20
C GLU A 248 -10.69 -1.35 -12.80
N TYR A 249 -9.39 -1.61 -12.71
CA TYR A 249 -8.74 -2.08 -11.50
C TYR A 249 -8.00 -0.92 -10.83
N ARG A 250 -8.17 -0.80 -9.51
CA ARG A 250 -7.62 0.32 -8.72
C ARG A 250 -6.10 0.44 -8.76
N PHE A 251 -5.41 -0.68 -8.94
CA PHE A 251 -3.95 -0.74 -9.00
C PHE A 251 -3.49 -0.99 -10.44
N SER A 252 -4.22 -0.45 -11.41
CA SER A 252 -3.87 -0.51 -12.84
C SER A 252 -2.97 0.65 -13.23
N ARG A 253 -2.22 0.46 -14.32
CA ARG A 253 -1.38 1.48 -14.95
C ARG A 253 -2.09 2.81 -15.15
N LYS A 254 -3.30 2.78 -15.71
CA LYS A 254 -4.12 3.98 -15.95
C LYS A 254 -4.35 4.79 -14.67
N ILE A 255 -4.62 4.14 -13.54
CA ILE A 255 -4.87 4.83 -12.27
C ILE A 255 -3.57 5.41 -11.71
N TYR A 256 -2.46 4.68 -11.76
CA TYR A 256 -1.16 5.17 -11.30
C TYR A 256 -0.66 6.35 -12.11
N GLU A 257 -0.75 6.30 -13.45
CA GLU A 257 -0.41 7.41 -14.34
C GLU A 257 -1.29 8.64 -14.06
N LYS A 258 -2.61 8.45 -13.95
CA LYS A 258 -3.55 9.55 -13.61
C LYS A 258 -3.24 10.16 -12.24
N SER A 259 -2.66 9.38 -11.33
CA SER A 259 -2.37 9.80 -9.97
C SER A 259 -1.00 10.48 -9.82
N GLY A 260 -0.18 10.55 -10.88
CA GLY A 260 1.18 11.10 -10.83
C GLY A 260 2.15 10.25 -10.01
N LEU A 261 2.01 8.93 -10.08
CA LEU A 261 2.94 7.98 -9.47
C LEU A 261 4.07 7.63 -10.46
N ASP A 262 4.91 8.61 -10.77
CA ASP A 262 5.94 8.49 -11.83
C ASP A 262 7.03 7.46 -11.49
N ASN A 263 7.20 7.12 -10.21
CA ASN A 263 8.12 6.10 -9.75
C ASN A 263 7.55 4.67 -9.81
N PHE A 264 6.32 4.47 -10.29
CA PHE A 264 5.71 3.15 -10.46
C PHE A 264 5.90 2.65 -11.90
N ILE A 265 6.73 1.61 -12.05
CA ILE A 265 7.13 1.04 -13.33
C ILE A 265 6.34 -0.26 -13.61
N PRO A 266 5.49 -0.31 -14.65
CA PRO A 266 4.75 -1.52 -15.01
C PRO A 266 5.67 -2.57 -15.63
N LEU A 267 5.48 -3.84 -15.23
CA LEU A 267 5.97 -4.99 -15.98
C LEU A 267 4.81 -5.95 -16.30
N PRO A 268 4.84 -6.63 -17.46
CA PRO A 268 3.82 -7.60 -17.83
C PRO A 268 3.77 -8.77 -16.84
N ILE A 269 2.63 -9.46 -16.77
CA ILE A 269 2.40 -10.56 -15.81
C ILE A 269 2.60 -11.96 -16.39
N ASP A 270 2.69 -12.09 -17.71
CA ASP A 270 3.09 -13.26 -18.52
C ASP A 270 4.55 -13.18 -18.95
#